data_AF-A0A946XII2-F1
#
_entry.id   AF-A0A946XII2-F1
#
_cell.length_a   1.000
_cell.length_b   1.000
_cell.length_c   1.000
_cell.angle_alpha   90.00
_cell.angle_beta   90.00
_cell.angle_gamma   90.00
#
_symmetry.space_group_name_H-M   'P 1'
#
loop_
_entity.id
_entity.type
_entity.pdbx_description
1 polymer ?
#
loop_
_entity_poly.entity_id
_entity_poly.type
_entity_poly.pdbx_seq_one_letter_code
_entity_poly.pdbx_strand_id
1 'polypeptide(L)'
;MAKPKEGDMVRVTTEEETIEGMLLPRPDILEDDVTVIKLHHGYNIGIDNSRIKKVEVLEERKEKKEKPIKITHNPKLPKVSILSTGGTIASRIDYTTGGVKSTGFCAEDFLRTYPELANVA
;
A
#
# COMPACT_ATOMS: atom_id res chain seq x y z
N MET A 1 -17.77 -18.49 7.56
CA MET A 1 -17.58 -17.09 7.12
C MET A 1 -16.09 -16.81 7.04
N ALA A 2 -15.62 -16.15 5.98
CA ALA A 2 -14.20 -15.82 5.83
C ALA A 2 -13.78 -14.82 6.91
N LYS A 3 -12.60 -15.01 7.50
CA LYS A 3 -12.02 -14.05 8.44
C LYS A 3 -11.52 -12.84 7.64
N PRO A 4 -11.89 -11.59 8.00
CA PRO A 4 -11.46 -10.40 7.29
C PRO A 4 -9.93 -10.26 7.32
N LYS A 5 -9.35 -9.79 6.22
CA LYS A 5 -7.91 -9.53 6.05
C LYS A 5 -7.68 -8.07 5.67
N GLU A 6 -6.45 -7.61 5.90
CA GLU A 6 -6.04 -6.27 5.52
C GLU A 6 -6.18 -6.03 4.01
N GLY A 7 -6.83 -4.91 3.66
CA GLY A 7 -7.16 -4.51 2.31
C GLY A 7 -8.48 -5.06 1.78
N ASP A 8 -9.19 -5.90 2.55
CA ASP A 8 -10.55 -6.33 2.20
C ASP A 8 -11.53 -5.16 2.39
N MET A 9 -12.58 -5.13 1.56
CA MET A 9 -13.73 -4.27 1.77
C MET A 9 -14.64 -4.93 2.81
N VAL A 10 -14.88 -4.24 3.91
CA VAL A 10 -15.66 -4.76 5.04
C VAL A 10 -16.83 -3.85 5.38
N ARG A 11 -17.89 -4.46 5.91
CA ARG A 11 -18.98 -3.79 6.62
C ARG A 11 -18.81 -4.03 8.11
N VAL A 12 -18.73 -2.96 8.88
CA VAL A 12 -18.64 -3.00 10.34
C VAL A 12 -19.91 -2.43 10.93
N THR A 13 -20.58 -3.23 11.76
CA THR A 13 -21.80 -2.83 12.46
C THR A 13 -21.46 -2.58 13.93
N THR A 14 -21.77 -1.38 14.40
CA THR A 14 -21.64 -0.95 15.79
C THR A 14 -23.01 -0.88 16.47
N GLU A 15 -23.08 -0.37 17.70
CA GLU A 15 -24.35 -0.05 18.36
C GLU A 15 -25.14 1.05 17.67
N GLU A 16 -24.44 2.05 17.12
CA GLU A 16 -25.04 3.30 16.63
C GLU A 16 -25.22 3.29 15.11
N GLU A 17 -24.27 2.70 14.39
CA GLU A 17 -24.22 2.80 12.93
C GLU A 17 -23.57 1.59 12.26
N THR A 18 -23.72 1.53 10.93
CA THR A 18 -23.04 0.58 10.06
C THR A 18 -22.16 1.33 9.08
N ILE A 19 -20.89 0.96 9.04
CA ILE A 19 -19.86 1.65 8.29
C ILE A 19 -19.26 0.67 7.28
N GLU A 20 -19.02 1.15 6.06
CA GLU A 20 -18.37 0.39 5.00
C GLU A 20 -17.05 1.05 4.61
N GLY A 21 -16.03 0.22 4.41
CA GLY A 21 -14.73 0.69 3.97
C GLY A 21 -13.67 -0.40 3.92
N MET A 22 -12.48 -0.02 3.51
CA MET A 22 -11.34 -0.94 3.41
C MET A 22 -10.70 -1.12 4.80
N LEU A 23 -10.56 -2.37 5.23
CA LEU A 23 -9.82 -2.70 6.46
C LEU A 23 -8.35 -2.37 6.26
N LEU A 24 -7.80 -1.46 7.07
CA LEU A 24 -6.39 -1.10 7.01
C LEU A 24 -5.57 -1.86 8.05
N PRO A 25 -4.26 -2.06 7.81
CA PRO A 25 -3.34 -2.47 8.85
C PRO A 25 -3.39 -1.46 9.99
N ARG A 26 -3.46 -1.97 11.22
CA ARG A 26 -3.39 -1.14 12.43
C ARG A 26 -1.94 -0.70 12.64
N PRO A 27 -1.68 0.60 12.88
CA PRO A 27 -0.35 1.05 13.26
C PRO A 27 0.11 0.38 14.57
N ASP A 28 1.37 -0.06 14.61
CA ASP A 28 1.98 -0.70 15.80
C ASP A 28 1.99 0.19 17.05
N ILE A 29 1.82 1.50 16.87
CA ILE A 29 1.76 2.50 17.94
C ILE A 29 0.41 2.53 18.68
N LEU A 30 -0.64 1.93 18.12
CA LEU A 30 -1.95 1.87 18.75
C LEU A 30 -2.05 0.64 19.67
N GLU A 31 -2.97 0.68 20.62
CA GLU A 31 -3.34 -0.51 21.39
C GLU A 31 -4.07 -1.54 20.49
N ASP A 32 -4.08 -2.81 20.90
CA ASP A 32 -4.62 -3.93 20.10
C ASP A 32 -6.15 -3.90 19.94
N ASP A 33 -6.80 -2.89 20.51
CA ASP A 33 -8.25 -2.75 20.65
C ASP A 33 -8.90 -1.82 19.62
N VAL A 34 -8.15 -1.30 18.63
CA VAL A 34 -8.69 -0.41 17.60
C VAL A 34 -8.67 -1.04 16.20
N THR A 35 -9.83 -1.13 15.56
CA THR A 35 -9.95 -1.47 14.13
C THR A 35 -9.88 -0.21 13.27
N VAL A 36 -9.00 -0.19 12.28
CA VAL A 36 -8.85 0.97 11.37
C VAL A 36 -9.49 0.69 10.02
N ILE A 37 -10.37 1.59 9.57
CA ILE A 37 -11.08 1.47 8.28
C ILE A 37 -10.85 2.73 7.46
N LYS A 38 -10.61 2.56 6.16
CA LYS A 38 -10.60 3.64 5.18
C LYS A 38 -11.93 3.73 4.45
N LEU A 39 -12.60 4.87 4.62
CA LEU A 39 -13.89 5.17 4.00
C LEU A 39 -13.73 5.44 2.50
N HIS A 40 -14.82 5.33 1.74
CA HIS A 40 -14.81 5.54 0.29
C HIS A 40 -14.32 6.94 -0.14
N HIS A 41 -14.53 7.96 0.70
CA HIS A 41 -14.04 9.32 0.47
C HIS A 41 -12.56 9.51 0.88
N GLY A 42 -11.87 8.44 1.27
CA GLY A 42 -10.42 8.41 1.50
C GLY A 42 -9.95 8.72 2.92
N TYR A 43 -10.86 9.01 3.85
CA TYR A 43 -10.51 9.25 5.26
C TYR A 43 -10.38 7.94 6.02
N ASN A 44 -9.47 7.92 6.99
CA ASN A 44 -9.26 6.79 7.89
C ASN A 44 -9.97 7.08 9.22
N ILE A 45 -10.67 6.08 9.75
CA ILE A 45 -11.29 6.12 11.07
C ILE A 45 -10.79 4.95 11.92
N GLY A 46 -10.67 5.16 13.22
CA GLY A 46 -10.43 4.11 14.20
C GLY A 46 -11.72 3.81 14.97
N ILE A 47 -12.05 2.54 15.11
CA ILE A 47 -13.22 2.06 15.85
C ILE A 47 -12.72 1.18 16.99
N ASP A 48 -13.10 1.55 18.22
CA ASP A 48 -12.90 0.71 19.40
C ASP A 48 -13.61 -0.65 19.21
N ASN A 49 -12.84 -1.73 19.32
CA ASN A 49 -13.30 -3.09 19.11
C ASN A 49 -14.43 -3.49 20.07
N SER A 50 -14.51 -2.90 21.26
CA SER A 50 -15.60 -3.14 22.21
C SER A 50 -16.97 -2.69 21.68
N ARG A 51 -16.99 -1.71 20.76
CA ARG A 51 -18.22 -1.19 20.13
C ARG A 51 -18.64 -1.97 18.89
N ILE A 52 -17.79 -2.88 18.40
CA ILE A 52 -18.03 -3.64 17.17
C ILE A 52 -18.88 -4.87 17.49
N LYS A 53 -20.07 -4.95 16.91
CA LYS A 53 -20.96 -6.12 17.02
C LYS A 53 -20.66 -7.17 15.96
N LYS A 54 -20.31 -6.72 14.75
CA LYS A 54 -20.15 -7.60 13.59
C LYS A 54 -19.23 -6.99 12.56
N VAL A 55 -18.40 -7.82 11.95
CA VAL A 55 -17.59 -7.48 10.77
C VAL A 55 -17.88 -8.48 9.66
N GLU A 56 -18.23 -8.00 8.48
CA GLU A 56 -18.55 -8.82 7.31
C GLU A 56 -17.65 -8.43 6.14
N VAL A 57 -17.07 -9.43 5.46
CA VAL A 57 -16.30 -9.19 4.23
C VAL A 57 -17.27 -9.04 3.06
N LEU A 58 -17.23 -7.89 2.39
CA LEU A 58 -18.01 -7.59 1.19
C LEU A 58 -17.24 -7.96 -0.07
N GLU A 59 -15.94 -7.64 -0.13
CA GLU A 59 -15.05 -7.97 -1.24
C GLU A 59 -13.64 -8.27 -0.73
N GLU A 60 -13.04 -9.37 -1.21
CA GLU A 60 -11.64 -9.70 -0.90
C GLU A 60 -10.67 -8.84 -1.71
N ARG A 61 -9.54 -8.49 -1.09
CA ARG A 61 -8.47 -7.73 -1.75
C ARG A 61 -7.95 -8.46 -2.99
N LYS A 62 -7.94 -7.76 -4.12
CA LYS A 62 -7.26 -8.23 -5.35
C LYS A 62 -5.87 -7.63 -5.44
N GLU A 63 -4.83 -8.48 -5.45
CA GLU A 63 -3.47 -8.03 -5.72
C GLU A 63 -3.32 -7.58 -7.18
N LYS A 64 -3.02 -6.29 -7.39
CA LYS A 64 -2.57 -5.83 -8.71
C LYS A 64 -1.11 -6.22 -8.91
N LYS A 65 -0.87 -7.16 -9.82
CA LYS A 65 0.48 -7.44 -10.32
C LYS A 65 0.96 -6.26 -11.16
N GLU A 66 2.14 -5.73 -10.85
CA GLU A 66 2.76 -4.71 -11.68
C GLU A 66 3.28 -5.34 -12.99
N LYS A 67 3.16 -4.61 -14.09
CA LYS A 67 3.70 -5.05 -15.38
C LYS A 67 5.22 -4.82 -15.38
N PRO A 68 6.02 -5.80 -15.81
CA PRO A 68 7.46 -5.62 -15.96
C PRO A 68 7.75 -4.60 -17.07
N ILE A 69 8.83 -3.83 -16.90
CA ILE A 69 9.33 -2.92 -17.93
C ILE A 69 10.50 -3.57 -18.64
N LYS A 70 10.56 -3.42 -19.96
CA LYS A 70 11.74 -3.81 -20.74
C LYS A 70 12.79 -2.70 -20.65
N ILE A 71 13.92 -3.01 -20.02
CA ILE A 71 15.09 -2.12 -20.01
C ILE A 71 15.92 -2.37 -21.27
N THR A 72 16.33 -1.30 -21.96
CA THR A 72 17.28 -1.36 -23.08
C THR A 72 18.56 -0.66 -22.65
N HIS A 73 19.68 -1.40 -22.65
CA HIS A 73 20.98 -0.84 -22.27
C HIS A 73 21.69 -0.22 -23.47
N ASN A 74 22.26 0.98 -23.27
CA ASN A 74 23.13 1.63 -24.25
C ASN A 74 24.60 1.33 -23.92
N PRO A 75 25.33 0.57 -24.74
CA PRO A 75 26.72 0.20 -24.46
C PRO A 75 27.71 1.38 -24.49
N LYS A 76 27.28 2.57 -24.94
CA LYS A 76 28.11 3.79 -24.94
C LYS A 76 28.07 4.55 -23.60
N LEU A 77 27.13 4.23 -22.72
CA LEU A 77 26.98 4.88 -21.42
C LEU A 77 27.80 4.15 -20.34
N PRO A 78 28.28 4.87 -19.31
CA PRO A 78 29.02 4.27 -18.21
C PRO A 78 28.12 3.36 -17.37
N LYS A 79 28.66 2.22 -16.92
CA LYS A 79 27.95 1.35 -16.00
C LYS A 79 28.01 1.89 -14.58
N VAL A 80 26.86 2.29 -14.03
CA VAL A 80 26.73 2.74 -12.64
C VAL A 80 26.01 1.66 -11.82
N SER A 81 26.44 1.45 -10.57
CA SER A 81 25.79 0.56 -9.62
C SER A 81 25.33 1.36 -8.42
N ILE A 82 24.07 1.16 -8.02
CA ILE A 82 23.46 1.81 -6.86
C ILE A 82 23.41 0.78 -5.74
N LEU A 83 24.13 1.05 -4.65
CA LEU A 83 24.09 0.25 -3.44
C LEU A 83 23.19 0.95 -2.41
N SER A 84 22.02 0.37 -2.14
CA SER A 84 21.14 0.88 -1.10
C SER A 84 21.59 0.39 0.28
N THR A 85 21.79 1.32 1.22
CA THR A 85 22.20 1.04 2.60
C THR A 85 21.09 1.31 3.63
N GLY A 86 19.86 1.56 3.16
CA GLY A 86 18.69 1.85 4.01
C GLY A 86 18.07 3.23 3.78
N GLY A 87 18.79 4.14 3.11
CA GLY A 87 18.21 5.41 2.65
C GLY A 87 17.30 5.22 1.44
N THR A 88 16.01 5.55 1.57
CA THR A 88 15.05 5.50 0.46
C THR A 88 15.20 6.75 -0.42
N ILE A 89 15.62 6.57 -1.68
CA ILE A 89 15.78 7.65 -2.68
C ILE A 89 14.74 7.58 -3.82
N ALA A 90 13.86 6.58 -3.79
CA ALA A 90 12.70 6.46 -4.66
C ALA A 90 11.55 5.80 -3.89
N SER A 91 10.33 6.27 -4.07
CA SER A 91 9.15 5.64 -3.48
C SER A 91 7.92 5.91 -4.34
N ARG A 92 6.85 5.13 -4.12
CA ARG A 92 5.54 5.39 -4.71
C ARG A 92 4.47 5.37 -3.64
N ILE A 93 3.47 6.23 -3.84
CA ILE A 93 2.29 6.31 -2.99
C ILE A 93 1.21 5.42 -3.61
N ASP A 94 0.69 4.46 -2.85
CA ASP A 94 -0.54 3.76 -3.19
C ASP A 94 -1.71 4.56 -2.60
N TYR A 95 -2.35 5.39 -3.43
CA TYR A 95 -3.47 6.23 -2.99
C TYR A 95 -4.69 5.42 -2.50
N THR A 96 -4.81 4.15 -2.90
CA THR A 96 -5.88 3.27 -2.44
C THR A 96 -5.73 3.00 -0.95
N THR A 97 -4.55 2.57 -0.53
CA THR A 97 -4.25 2.24 0.87
C THR A 97 -3.77 3.45 1.68
N GLY A 98 -3.24 4.48 1.01
CA GLY A 98 -2.50 5.58 1.64
C GLY A 98 -1.05 5.22 2.00
N GLY A 99 -0.62 3.99 1.73
CA GLY A 99 0.71 3.51 2.07
C GLY A 99 1.79 4.03 1.12
N VAL A 100 2.97 4.31 1.69
CA VAL A 100 4.18 4.61 0.92
C VAL A 100 4.98 3.33 0.76
N LYS A 101 5.24 2.93 -0.49
CA LYS A 101 6.10 1.80 -0.80
C LYS A 101 7.46 2.33 -1.22
N SER A 102 8.51 1.88 -0.54
CA SER A 102 9.88 2.08 -1.03
C SER A 102 10.03 1.38 -2.38
N THR A 103 10.51 2.12 -3.38
CA THR A 103 10.82 1.61 -4.72
C THR A 103 12.29 1.87 -4.98
N GLY A 104 12.92 1.13 -5.90
CA GLY A 104 14.36 1.32 -6.16
C GLY A 104 15.23 0.24 -5.51
N PHE A 105 14.66 -0.95 -5.34
CA PHE A 105 15.44 -2.17 -5.14
C PHE A 105 15.91 -2.78 -6.49
N CYS A 106 15.33 -2.32 -7.60
CA CYS A 106 15.69 -2.73 -8.95
C CYS A 106 15.82 -1.53 -9.90
N ALA A 107 16.51 -1.74 -11.02
CA ALA A 107 16.74 -0.70 -12.03
C ALA A 107 15.44 -0.22 -12.69
N GLU A 108 14.46 -1.12 -12.86
CA GLU A 108 13.15 -0.82 -13.43
C GLU A 108 12.41 0.22 -12.59
N ASP A 109 12.52 0.14 -11.26
CA ASP A 109 11.89 1.11 -10.38
C ASP A 109 12.50 2.50 -10.51
N PHE A 110 13.83 2.58 -10.61
CA PHE A 110 14.53 3.84 -10.83
C PHE A 110 14.15 4.46 -12.16
N LEU A 111 14.11 3.69 -13.24
CA LEU A 111 13.74 4.20 -14.56
C LEU A 111 12.27 4.62 -14.67
N ARG A 112 11.38 4.04 -13.84
CA ARG A 112 9.98 4.50 -13.75
C ARG A 112 9.84 5.83 -13.06
N THR A 113 10.66 6.05 -12.04
CA THR A 113 10.61 7.28 -11.24
C THR A 113 11.44 8.39 -11.87
N TYR A 114 12.58 8.04 -12.46
CA TYR A 114 13.58 8.93 -13.06
C TYR A 114 13.98 8.41 -14.46
N PRO A 115 13.13 8.58 -15.48
CA PRO A 115 13.43 8.12 -16.85
C PRO A 115 14.73 8.70 -17.43
N GLU A 116 15.15 9.87 -16.97
CA GLU A 116 16.37 10.56 -17.37
C GLU A 116 17.65 9.75 -17.10
N LEU A 117 17.63 8.83 -16.13
CA LEU A 117 18.78 7.97 -15.82
C LEU A 117 19.19 7.11 -17.02
N ALA A 118 18.25 6.75 -17.90
CA ALA A 118 18.54 5.97 -19.12
C ALA A 118 19.47 6.69 -20.11
N ASN A 119 19.61 8.02 -20.00
CA ASN A 119 20.51 8.81 -20.84
C ASN A 119 21.87 9.07 -20.16
N VAL A 120 22.03 8.64 -18.90
CA VAL A 120 23.22 8.91 -18.08
C VAL A 120 24.04 7.64 -17.85
N ALA A 121 23.39 6.50 -17.57
CA ALA A 121 24.03 5.22 -17.23
C ALA A 121 23.17 3.99 -17.59
#